data_AF-A0A432FUZ5-F1
#
_entry.id   AF-A0A432FUZ5-F1
#
_cell.length_a   1.000
_cell.length_b   1.000
_cell.length_c   1.000
_cell.angle_alpha   90.00
_cell.angle_beta   90.00
_cell.angle_gamma   90.00
#
_symmetry.space_group_name_H-M   'P 1'
#
loop_
_entity.id
_entity.type
_entity.pdbx_description
1 polymer ?
#
loop_
_entity_poly.entity_id
_entity_poly.type
_entity_poly.pdbx_seq_one_letter_code
_entity_poly.pdbx_strand_id
1 'polypeptide(L)' 'MPGEGPIKITDTEEIAICTCMQSNHWPFCDATHHTTGGSGPEILKLDKNKTYLLCSCFRTKNRPFCD' A
#
# COMPACT_ATOMS: atom_id res chain seq x y z
N MET A 1 12.42 5.41 -5.39
CA MET A 1 12.91 6.12 -4.17
C MET A 1 11.69 6.70 -3.46
N PRO A 2 11.64 6.74 -2.11
CA PRO A 2 10.56 7.42 -1.39
C PRO A 2 10.58 8.91 -1.78
N GLY A 3 9.55 9.40 -2.47
CA GLY A 3 9.61 10.75 -3.03
C GLY A 3 8.52 11.17 -4.01
N GLU A 4 7.69 10.27 -4.52
CA GLU A 4 6.52 10.68 -5.29
C GLU A 4 5.36 10.89 -4.31
N GLY A 5 4.53 11.90 -4.54
CA GLY A 5 3.40 12.26 -3.67
C GLY A 5 2.41 11.09 -3.45
N PRO A 6 1.28 11.35 -2.77
CA PRO A 6 0.32 10.30 -2.49
C PRO A 6 -0.07 9.51 -3.74
N ILE A 7 -0.12 8.19 -3.63
CA ILE A 7 -0.53 7.32 -4.74
C ILE A 7 -2.05 7.36 -4.81
N LYS A 8 -2.57 7.80 -5.95
CA LYS A 8 -4.01 7.88 -6.22
C LYS A 8 -4.53 6.52 -6.68
N ILE A 9 -5.53 6.00 -5.98
CA ILE A 9 -6.25 4.77 -6.34
C ILE A 9 -7.69 5.13 -6.67
N THR A 10 -8.15 4.68 -7.84
CA THR A 10 -9.55 4.76 -8.30
C THR A 10 -9.95 3.43 -8.91
N ASP A 11 -11.27 3.19 -9.04
CA ASP A 11 -11.84 2.09 -9.82
C ASP A 11 -11.36 0.69 -9.41
N THR A 12 -10.93 0.55 -8.15
CA THR A 12 -10.39 -0.69 -7.59
C THR A 12 -11.21 -1.07 -6.36
N GLU A 13 -11.53 -2.36 -6.24
CA GLU A 13 -12.34 -2.93 -5.14
C GLU A 13 -11.48 -3.39 -3.96
N GLU A 14 -10.23 -3.77 -4.23
CA GLU A 14 -9.35 -4.34 -3.23
C GLU A 14 -7.89 -4.14 -3.62
N ILE A 15 -7.05 -3.86 -2.63
CA ILE A 15 -5.59 -3.79 -2.79
C ILE A 15 -4.89 -4.54 -1.66
N ALA A 16 -3.72 -5.11 -1.96
CA ALA A 16 -2.85 -5.73 -0.98
C ALA A 16 -1.74 -4.75 -0.57
N ILE A 17 -1.73 -4.32 0.68
CA ILE A 17 -0.72 -3.42 1.24
C ILE A 17 0.39 -4.24 1.90
N CYS A 18 1.63 -3.90 1.55
CA CYS A 18 2.80 -4.51 2.16
C CYS A 18 2.94 -4.04 3.62
N THR A 19 2.94 -4.98 4.55
CA THR A 19 3.18 -4.75 5.99
C THR A 19 4.56 -5.25 6.44
N CYS A 20 5.20 -6.13 5.64
CA CYS A 20 6.51 -6.72 5.94
C CYS A 20 7.71 -5.83 5.58
N MET A 21 7.47 -4.69 4.91
CA MET A 21 8.49 -3.71 4.49
C MET A 21 9.55 -4.25 3.50
N GLN A 22 9.26 -5.32 2.79
CA GLN A 22 10.21 -5.99 1.87
C GLN A 22 9.83 -5.87 0.39
N SER A 23 8.69 -5.24 0.08
CA SER A 23 8.22 -5.08 -1.30
C SER A 23 9.07 -4.08 -2.09
N ASN A 24 9.37 -4.44 -3.34
CA ASN A 24 9.99 -3.56 -4.33
C ASN A 24 8.95 -2.67 -5.04
N HIS A 25 7.66 -2.98 -4.91
CA HIS A 25 6.53 -2.20 -5.45
C HIS A 25 5.77 -1.45 -4.36
N TRP A 26 6.49 -0.96 -3.37
CA TRP A 26 5.91 -0.32 -2.21
C TRP A 26 5.01 0.88 -2.61
N PRO A 27 3.83 1.08 -1.97
CA PRO A 27 3.31 0.44 -0.76
C PRO A 27 2.59 -0.90 -0.98
N PHE A 28 2.49 -1.37 -2.23
CA PHE A 28 1.78 -2.60 -2.54
C PHE A 28 2.60 -3.83 -2.19
N CYS A 29 1.91 -4.93 -1.89
CA CYS A 29 2.55 -6.23 -1.72
C CYS A 29 2.92 -6.84 -3.08
N ASP A 30 4.14 -7.35 -3.18
CA ASP A 30 4.66 -8.06 -4.36
C ASP A 30 5.01 -9.52 -4.04
N ALA A 31 4.52 -10.04 -2.92
CA ALA A 31 4.79 -11.39 -2.40
C ALA A 31 6.27 -11.71 -2.10
N THR A 32 7.17 -10.71 -2.03
CA THR A 32 8.59 -10.93 -1.67
C THR A 32 8.75 -11.72 -0.36
N HIS A 33 7.85 -11.50 0.60
CA HIS A 33 7.83 -12.19 1.91
C HIS A 33 7.73 -13.73 1.82
N HIS A 34 7.27 -14.30 0.71
CA HIS A 34 7.31 -15.75 0.52
C HIS A 34 8.73 -16.30 0.34
N THR A 35 9.66 -15.48 -0.16
CA THR A 35 11.04 -15.90 -0.43
C THR A 35 11.98 -15.53 0.73
N THR A 36 11.77 -14.35 1.31
CA THR A 36 12.66 -13.77 2.33
C THR A 36 12.15 -13.99 3.77
N GLY A 37 10.91 -14.47 3.92
CA GLY A 37 10.22 -14.58 5.20
C GLY A 37 9.59 -13.26 5.65
N GLY A 38 8.46 -13.35 6.35
CA GLY A 38 7.75 -12.20 6.89
C GLY A 38 6.24 -12.40 6.93
N SER A 39 5.55 -11.45 7.55
CA SER A 39 4.09 -11.44 7.61
C SER A 39 3.48 -11.17 6.23
N GLY A 40 2.30 -11.75 5.99
CA GLY A 40 1.51 -11.48 4.79
C GLY A 40 0.98 -10.04 4.74
N PRO A 41 0.48 -9.61 3.57
CA PRO A 41 -0.05 -8.27 3.40
C PRO A 41 -1.37 -8.06 4.14
N GLU A 42 -1.72 -6.79 4.34
CA GLU A 42 -3.05 -6.39 4.74
C GLU A 42 -3.91 -6.16 3.50
N ILE A 43 -5.09 -6.77 3.46
CA ILE A 43 -6.04 -6.63 2.36
C ILE A 43 -7.00 -5.49 2.68
N LEU A 44 -6.93 -4.42 1.91
CA LEU A 44 -7.80 -3.26 2.06
C LEU A 44 -8.90 -3.29 1.00
N LYS A 45 -10.15 -3.32 1.48
CA LYS A 45 -11.33 -3.20 0.62
C LYS A 45 -11.63 -1.72 0.35
N LEU A 46 -11.85 -1.40 -0.91
CA LEU A 46 -12.08 -0.05 -1.41
C LEU A 46 -13.44 0.03 -2.12
N ASP A 47 -14.00 1.22 -2.14
CA ASP A 47 -15.18 1.53 -2.96
C ASP A 47 -14.73 2.02 -4.34
N LYS A 48 -15.15 1.35 -5.41
CA LYS A 48 -14.82 1.72 -6.79
C LYS A 48 -15.21 3.15 -7.14
N ASN A 49 -16.24 3.70 -6.49
CA ASN A 49 -16.73 5.05 -6.76
C ASN A 49 -15.98 6.14 -5.99
N LYS A 50 -14.93 5.77 -5.23
CA LYS A 50 -14.15 6.70 -4.42
C LYS A 50 -12.71 6.73 -4.90
N THR A 51 -12.11 7.91 -4.74
CA THR A 51 -10.67 8.10 -4.89
C THR A 51 -10.02 8.00 -3.52
N TYR A 52 -8.99 7.16 -3.42
CA TYR A 52 -8.16 7.03 -2.23
C TYR A 52 -6.76 7.54 -2.51
N LEU A 53 -6.16 8.21 -1.53
CA LEU A 53 -4.77 8.66 -1.55
C LEU A 53 -3.99 7.81 -0.55
N LEU A 54 -3.07 7.00 -1.03
CA LEU A 54 -2.22 6.16 -0.20
C LEU A 54 -0.92 6.88 0.12
N CYS A 55 -0.47 6.74 1.36
CA CYS A 55 0.79 7.32 1.78
C CYS A 55 1.94 6.58 1.10
N SER A 56 2.79 7.34 0.41
CA SER A 56 3.99 6.86 -0.26
C SER A 56 5.31 7.32 0.42
N CYS A 57 5.20 8.09 1.51
CA CYS A 57 6.37 8.73 2.14
C CYS A 57 6.63 8.28 3.58
N PHE A 58 5.84 7.33 4.10
CA PHE A 58 5.90 6.79 5.47
C PHE A 58 5.69 7.78 6.62
N ARG A 59 5.33 9.03 6.33
CA ARG A 59 5.12 10.08 7.34
C ARG A 59 3.70 10.12 7.90
N THR A 60 2.79 9.34 7.32
CA THR A 60 1.39 9.37 7.75
C THR A 60 1.19 8.80 9.15
N LYS A 61 0.26 9.40 9.89
CA LYS A 61 -0.27 8.82 11.14
C LYS A 61 -1.50 7.96 10.91
N ASN A 62 -2.10 8.03 9.72
CA ASN A 62 -3.31 7.33 9.33
C ASN A 62 -3.05 6.28 8.23
N ARG A 63 -2.07 5.39 8.49
CA ARG A 63 -1.74 4.31 7.55
C ARG A 63 -2.99 3.47 7.24
N PRO A 64 -3.22 3.07 5.97
CA PRO A 64 -2.35 3.24 4.79
C PRO A 64 -2.60 4.53 3.98
N PHE A 65 -3.51 5.40 4.42
CA PHE A 65 -3.89 6.61 3.69
C PHE A 65 -2.90 7.77 3.89
N CYS A 66 -2.91 8.75 2.99
CA CYS A 66 -2.12 9.97 3.13
C CYS A 66 -2.89 11.04 3.92
N ASP A 67 -2.21 11.68 4.85
CA ASP A 67 -2.61 12.89 5.58
C ASP A 67 -1.57 14.00 5.42
#